data_AF-A0A137NUL9-F1
#
_entry.id   AF-A0A137NUL9-F1
#
_cell.length_a   1.000
_cell.length_b   1.000
_cell.length_c   1.000
_cell.angle_alpha   90.00
_cell.angle_beta   90.00
_cell.angle_gamma   90.00
#
_symmetry.space_group_name_H-M   'P 1'
#
loop_
_entity.id
_entity.type
_entity.pdbx_description
1 polymer ?
#
loop_
_entity_poly.entity_id
_entity_poly.type
_entity_poly.pdbx_seq_one_letter_code
_entity_poly.pdbx_strand_id
1 'polypeptide(L)'
;MVVYHFLGVFTGKENKKSCNPGADNPTITKVVFGLIGLFNLIAIVSGIYVTIASHKRLGLWIETFSNKEILDPKDQETFKADKSKEAKRSFLYPLSSIITLTVEVILCFWMVVADVPYTMFYLNSIMTGFKGILTLITFLIDPSSQIALKYTFSRLRNRKSRGIEMSDL
;
A
#
# COMPACT_ATOMS: atom_id res chain seq x y z
N MET A 1 -11.36 4.69 10.30
CA MET A 1 -11.86 4.46 11.68
C MET A 1 -12.30 5.74 12.38
N VAL A 2 -11.50 6.81 12.38
CA VAL A 2 -11.88 8.10 13.00
C VAL A 2 -13.20 8.68 12.44
N VAL A 3 -13.35 8.72 11.10
CA VAL A 3 -14.58 9.23 10.46
C VAL A 3 -15.81 8.39 10.84
N TYR A 4 -15.70 7.06 10.84
CA TYR A 4 -16.80 6.16 11.26
C TYR A 4 -17.17 6.29 12.74
N HIS A 5 -16.23 6.72 13.59
CA HIS A 5 -16.48 6.99 15.00
C HIS A 5 -17.36 8.22 15.19
N PHE A 6 -17.05 9.30 14.48
CA PHE A 6 -17.86 10.52 14.52
C PHE A 6 -19.22 10.38 13.83
N LEU A 7 -19.35 9.47 12.87
CA LEU A 7 -20.61 9.15 12.20
C LEU A 7 -21.54 8.24 13.03
N GLY A 8 -21.15 7.86 14.26
CA GLY A 8 -22.00 7.06 15.16
C GLY A 8 -22.25 5.62 14.68
N VAL A 9 -21.44 5.12 13.73
CA VAL A 9 -21.66 3.82 13.07
C VAL A 9 -21.27 2.65 13.97
N PHE A 10 -20.50 2.90 15.03
CA PHE A 10 -20.15 1.90 16.04
C PHE A 10 -21.17 1.89 17.17
N THR A 11 -22.25 1.14 16.97
CA THR A 11 -23.20 0.77 18.02
C THR A 11 -22.96 -0.68 18.43
N GLY A 12 -23.06 -0.98 19.74
CA GLY A 12 -22.96 -2.34 20.27
C GLY A 12 -21.60 -2.64 20.91
N LYS A 13 -21.50 -2.38 22.23
CA LYS A 13 -20.28 -2.65 23.03
C LYS A 13 -20.33 -3.98 23.80
N GLU A 14 -21.50 -4.58 23.95
CA GLU A 14 -21.65 -5.75 24.82
C GLU A 14 -21.47 -7.07 24.04
N ASN A 15 -20.63 -7.96 24.57
CA ASN A 15 -20.43 -9.34 24.12
C ASN A 15 -19.98 -9.56 22.65
N LYS A 16 -19.38 -8.56 22.00
CA LYS A 16 -18.81 -8.73 20.64
C LYS A 16 -17.29 -8.82 20.66
N LYS A 17 -16.74 -9.83 19.97
CA LYS A 17 -15.30 -10.04 19.80
C LYS A 17 -14.59 -8.97 18.96
N SER A 18 -15.34 -8.13 18.23
CA SER A 18 -14.82 -7.06 17.38
C SER A 18 -15.77 -5.86 17.35
N CYS A 19 -15.20 -4.65 17.26
CA CYS A 19 -15.95 -3.40 17.03
C CYS A 19 -16.19 -3.24 15.53
N ASN A 20 -17.26 -3.87 15.02
CA ASN A 20 -17.65 -3.74 13.62
C ASN A 20 -18.68 -2.62 13.44
N PRO A 21 -18.57 -1.80 12.39
CA PRO A 21 -19.59 -0.80 12.09
C PRO A 21 -20.92 -1.48 11.77
N GLY A 22 -22.01 -0.97 12.35
CA GLY A 22 -23.36 -1.51 12.15
C GLY A 22 -23.62 -2.83 12.87
N ALA A 23 -22.82 -3.22 13.88
CA ALA A 23 -22.94 -4.53 14.51
C ALA A 23 -24.36 -4.86 15.01
N ASP A 24 -25.15 -3.85 15.41
CA ASP A 24 -26.53 -4.04 15.90
C ASP A 24 -27.60 -3.78 14.81
N ASN A 25 -27.20 -3.34 13.62
CA ASN A 25 -28.10 -3.05 12.52
C ASN A 25 -27.59 -3.70 11.22
N PRO A 26 -28.27 -4.77 10.74
CA PRO A 26 -27.82 -5.50 9.55
C PRO A 26 -27.82 -4.63 8.30
N THR A 27 -28.71 -3.65 8.19
CA THR A 27 -28.75 -2.72 7.06
C THR A 27 -27.52 -1.83 7.04
N ILE A 28 -27.10 -1.28 8.18
CA ILE A 28 -25.89 -0.46 8.29
C ILE A 28 -24.65 -1.30 7.98
N THR A 29 -24.60 -2.54 8.50
CA THR A 29 -23.53 -3.49 8.21
C THR A 29 -23.38 -3.69 6.69
N LYS A 30 -24.48 -4.03 6.01
CA LYS A 30 -24.47 -4.26 4.55
C LYS A 30 -24.02 -3.03 3.77
N VAL A 31 -24.51 -1.84 4.11
CA VAL A 31 -24.13 -0.59 3.43
C VAL A 31 -22.64 -0.30 3.61
N VAL A 32 -22.13 -0.39 4.83
CA VAL A 32 -20.72 -0.08 5.13
C VAL A 32 -19.79 -1.07 4.46
N PHE A 33 -20.06 -2.38 4.57
CA PHE A 33 -19.24 -3.38 3.89
C PHE A 33 -19.37 -3.34 2.37
N GLY A 34 -20.53 -2.97 1.83
CA GLY A 34 -20.70 -2.70 0.40
C GLY A 34 -19.80 -1.55 -0.08
N LEU A 35 -19.74 -0.44 0.66
CA LEU A 35 -18.85 0.68 0.34
C LEU A 35 -17.36 0.31 0.47
N ILE A 36 -16.99 -0.41 1.52
CA ILE A 36 -15.60 -0.89 1.71
C ILE A 36 -15.21 -1.81 0.54
N GLY A 37 -16.06 -2.78 0.18
CA GLY A 37 -15.85 -3.68 -0.95
C GLY A 37 -15.69 -2.93 -2.27
N LEU A 38 -16.53 -1.92 -2.51
CA LEU A 38 -16.46 -1.08 -3.70
C LEU A 38 -15.15 -0.28 -3.77
N PHE A 39 -14.75 0.40 -2.69
CA PHE A 39 -13.50 1.16 -2.66
C PHE A 39 -12.28 0.25 -2.82
N ASN A 40 -12.28 -0.91 -2.19
CA ASN A 40 -11.21 -1.90 -2.34
C ASN A 40 -11.15 -2.44 -3.78
N LEU A 41 -12.31 -2.67 -4.42
CA LEU A 41 -12.35 -3.08 -5.83
C LEU A 41 -11.80 -1.99 -6.75
N ILE A 42 -12.19 -0.74 -6.54
CA ILE A 42 -11.65 0.41 -7.29
C ILE A 42 -10.13 0.51 -7.10
N ALA A 43 -9.63 0.30 -5.88
CA ALA A 43 -8.20 0.29 -5.59
C ALA A 43 -7.45 -0.85 -6.30
N ILE A 44 -8.04 -2.04 -6.40
CA ILE A 44 -7.46 -3.16 -7.16
C ILE A 44 -7.40 -2.82 -8.65
N VAL A 45 -8.52 -2.36 -9.23
CA VAL A 45 -8.59 -2.02 -10.66
C VAL A 45 -7.63 -0.89 -11.00
N SER A 46 -7.58 0.16 -10.17
CA SER A 46 -6.64 1.27 -10.37
C SER A 46 -5.19 0.81 -10.22
N GLY A 47 -4.87 -0.06 -9.25
CA GLY A 47 -3.55 -0.66 -9.08
C GLY A 47 -3.10 -1.47 -10.30
N ILE A 48 -3.99 -2.29 -10.87
CA ILE A 48 -3.73 -3.04 -12.11
C ILE A 48 -3.48 -2.09 -13.27
N TYR A 49 -4.37 -1.11 -13.46
CA TYR A 49 -4.25 -0.13 -14.54
C TYR A 49 -2.94 0.67 -14.46
N VAL A 50 -2.62 1.21 -13.28
CA VAL A 50 -1.39 1.97 -13.04
C VAL A 50 -0.16 1.08 -13.27
N THR A 51 -0.20 -0.18 -12.87
CA THR A 51 0.91 -1.13 -13.10
C THR A 51 1.16 -1.32 -14.60
N ILE A 52 0.10 -1.58 -15.38
CA ILE A 52 0.20 -1.79 -16.83
C ILE A 52 0.62 -0.50 -17.55
N ALA A 53 -0.03 0.62 -17.25
CA ALA A 53 0.25 1.90 -17.89
C ALA A 53 1.66 2.40 -17.59
N SER A 54 2.10 2.27 -16.33
CA SER A 54 3.46 2.64 -15.93
C SER A 54 4.50 1.74 -16.59
N HIS A 55 4.29 0.43 -16.67
CA HIS A 55 5.24 -0.46 -17.35
C HIS A 55 5.53 -0.03 -18.80
N LYS A 56 4.47 0.34 -19.54
CA LYS A 56 4.61 0.81 -20.94
C LYS A 56 5.31 2.16 -21.02
N ARG A 57 4.86 3.14 -20.23
CA ARG A 57 5.36 4.51 -20.30
C ARG A 57 6.78 4.65 -19.76
N LEU A 58 7.10 3.96 -18.67
CA LEU A 58 8.43 4.02 -18.06
C LEU A 58 9.47 3.38 -18.96
N GLY A 59 9.15 2.28 -19.66
CA GLY A 59 10.06 1.67 -20.64
C GLY A 59 10.44 2.64 -21.76
N LEU A 60 9.44 3.28 -22.37
CA LEU A 60 9.65 4.30 -23.41
C LEU A 60 10.43 5.51 -22.88
N TRP A 61 10.14 5.95 -21.67
CA TRP A 61 10.85 7.06 -21.03
C TRP A 61 12.32 6.72 -20.78
N ILE A 62 12.62 5.53 -20.22
CA ILE A 62 13.99 5.06 -19.99
C ILE A 62 14.76 5.02 -21.31
N GLU A 63 14.16 4.48 -22.37
CA GLU A 63 14.79 4.39 -23.68
C GLU A 63 15.05 5.77 -24.28
N THR A 64 14.05 6.65 -24.28
CA THR A 64 14.16 8.00 -24.87
C THR A 64 15.16 8.86 -24.12
N PHE A 65 15.15 8.82 -22.78
CA PHE A 65 16.08 9.57 -21.95
C PHE A 65 17.51 9.08 -22.14
N SER A 66 17.69 7.76 -22.11
CA SER A 66 18.99 7.13 -22.25
C SER A 66 19.62 7.37 -23.63
N ASN A 67 18.82 7.42 -24.70
CA ASN A 67 19.30 7.74 -26.05
C ASN A 67 19.67 9.23 -26.24
N LYS A 68 19.14 10.14 -25.41
CA LYS A 68 19.36 11.59 -25.54
C LYS A 68 20.51 12.10 -24.67
N GLU A 69 20.58 11.62 -23.43
CA GLU A 69 21.43 12.23 -22.40
C GLU A 69 22.75 11.49 -22.18
N ILE A 70 22.85 10.22 -22.59
CA ILE A 70 24.03 9.38 -22.36
C ILE A 70 24.70 9.08 -23.69
N LEU A 71 25.91 9.63 -23.87
CA LEU A 71 26.70 9.51 -25.09
C LEU A 71 27.48 8.18 -25.18
N ASP A 72 27.93 7.64 -24.04
CA ASP A 72 28.67 6.38 -24.00
C ASP A 72 27.68 5.19 -24.00
N PRO A 73 27.72 4.29 -25.00
CA PRO A 73 26.84 3.12 -25.06
C PRO A 73 26.97 2.21 -23.84
N LYS A 74 28.13 2.16 -23.18
CA LYS A 74 28.34 1.34 -21.98
C LYS A 74 27.59 1.89 -20.77
N ASP A 75 27.63 3.22 -20.57
CA ASP A 75 26.88 3.90 -19.51
C ASP A 75 25.37 3.90 -19.80
N GLN A 76 25.02 3.81 -21.08
CA GLN A 76 23.64 3.70 -21.53
C GLN A 76 23.01 2.37 -21.07
N GLU A 77 23.72 1.26 -21.25
CA GLU A 77 23.25 -0.07 -20.84
C GLU A 77 23.12 -0.19 -19.31
N THR A 78 24.09 0.32 -18.56
CA THR A 78 24.05 0.30 -17.09
C THR A 78 22.88 1.13 -16.54
N PHE A 79 22.67 2.33 -17.08
CA PHE A 79 21.52 3.17 -16.70
C PHE A 79 20.18 2.48 -17.00
N LYS A 80 20.02 1.90 -18.20
CA LYS A 80 18.80 1.15 -18.57
C LYS A 80 18.56 -0.01 -17.62
N ALA A 81 19.60 -0.77 -17.27
CA ALA A 81 19.51 -1.91 -16.36
C ALA A 81 19.08 -1.48 -14.95
N ASP A 82 19.69 -0.43 -14.40
CA ASP A 82 19.39 0.07 -13.07
C ASP A 82 17.98 0.64 -12.96
N LYS A 83 17.55 1.45 -13.94
CA LYS A 83 16.20 2.01 -13.96
C LYS A 83 15.12 0.97 -14.20
N SER A 84 15.39 -0.04 -15.04
CA SER A 84 14.47 -1.17 -15.23
C SER A 84 14.32 -1.98 -13.93
N LYS A 85 15.42 -2.18 -13.18
CA LYS A 85 15.41 -2.87 -11.89
C LYS A 85 14.65 -2.09 -10.83
N GLU A 86 14.84 -0.77 -10.75
CA GLU A 86 14.11 0.12 -9.85
C GLU A 86 12.60 0.09 -10.15
N ALA A 87 12.24 0.18 -11.43
CA ALA A 87 10.85 0.10 -11.89
C ALA A 87 10.19 -1.22 -11.48
N LYS A 88 10.83 -2.37 -11.76
CA LYS A 88 10.33 -3.70 -11.38
C LYS A 88 10.08 -3.83 -9.88
N ARG A 89 10.93 -3.22 -9.05
CA ARG A 89 10.76 -3.22 -7.59
C ARG A 89 9.59 -2.37 -7.14
N SER A 90 9.36 -1.21 -7.78
CA SER A 90 8.21 -0.35 -7.45
C SER A 90 6.86 -1.04 -7.70
N PHE A 91 6.79 -2.01 -8.62
CA PHE A 91 5.57 -2.79 -8.87
C PHE A 91 5.23 -3.81 -7.78
N LEU A 92 6.14 -4.08 -6.84
CA LEU A 92 5.83 -4.95 -5.69
C LEU A 92 4.78 -4.31 -4.76
N TYR A 93 4.71 -2.99 -4.67
CA TYR A 93 3.73 -2.27 -3.87
C TYR A 93 2.27 -2.50 -4.34
N PRO A 94 1.91 -2.23 -5.61
CA PRO A 94 0.57 -2.53 -6.11
C PRO A 94 0.28 -4.03 -6.12
N LEU A 95 1.27 -4.88 -6.40
CA LEU A 95 1.07 -6.34 -6.38
C LEU A 95 0.70 -6.86 -4.98
N SER A 96 1.42 -6.42 -3.94
CA SER A 96 1.10 -6.71 -2.54
C SER A 96 -0.32 -6.26 -2.18
N SER A 97 -0.71 -5.08 -2.64
CA SER A 97 -2.05 -4.52 -2.40
C SER A 97 -3.13 -5.36 -3.08
N ILE A 98 -2.91 -5.80 -4.33
CA ILE A 98 -3.86 -6.66 -5.05
C ILE A 98 -4.07 -7.98 -4.32
N ILE A 99 -2.99 -8.66 -3.93
CA ILE A 99 -3.06 -9.95 -3.23
C ILE A 99 -3.85 -9.82 -1.92
N THR A 100 -3.54 -8.78 -1.14
CA THR A 100 -4.10 -8.61 0.20
C THR A 100 -5.55 -8.11 0.17
N LEU A 101 -5.90 -7.23 -0.78
CA LEU A 101 -7.25 -6.67 -0.90
C LEU A 101 -8.25 -7.65 -1.52
N THR A 102 -7.81 -8.64 -2.31
CA THR A 102 -8.73 -9.57 -3.00
C THR A 102 -9.60 -10.35 -2.01
N VAL A 103 -9.01 -10.85 -0.92
CA VAL A 103 -9.76 -11.59 0.12
C VAL A 103 -10.74 -10.67 0.85
N GLU A 104 -10.34 -9.42 1.11
CA GLU A 104 -11.18 -8.41 1.77
C GLU A 104 -12.38 -8.03 0.90
N VAL A 105 -12.18 -7.88 -0.42
CA VAL A 105 -13.26 -7.60 -1.38
C VAL A 105 -14.28 -8.74 -1.41
N ILE A 106 -13.81 -9.99 -1.49
CA ILE A 106 -14.70 -11.18 -1.49
C ILE A 106 -15.52 -11.21 -0.20
N LEU A 107 -14.87 -11.02 0.95
CA LEU A 107 -15.54 -10.99 2.25
C LEU A 107 -16.61 -9.88 2.30
N CYS A 108 -16.26 -8.67 1.86
CA CYS A 108 -17.15 -7.51 1.89
C CYS A 108 -18.41 -7.72 1.04
N PHE A 109 -18.26 -8.21 -0.20
CA PHE A 109 -19.41 -8.49 -1.06
C PHE A 109 -20.25 -9.64 -0.53
N TRP A 110 -19.64 -10.66 0.07
CA TRP A 110 -20.39 -11.76 0.66
C TRP A 110 -21.26 -11.28 1.82
N MET A 111 -20.73 -10.41 2.70
CA MET A 111 -21.51 -9.80 3.79
C MET A 111 -22.70 -8.94 3.34
N VAL A 112 -22.72 -8.48 2.08
CA VAL A 112 -23.88 -7.78 1.52
C VAL A 112 -25.00 -8.76 1.18
N VAL A 113 -24.63 -9.90 0.58
CA VAL A 113 -25.57 -10.85 -0.03
C VAL A 113 -26.08 -11.89 0.97
N ALA A 114 -25.21 -12.43 1.81
CA ALA A 114 -25.53 -13.58 2.67
C ALA A 114 -24.70 -13.62 3.95
N ASP A 115 -25.03 -14.59 4.81
CA ASP A 115 -24.22 -14.90 5.99
C ASP A 115 -22.89 -15.54 5.57
N VAL A 116 -21.82 -15.04 6.17
CA VAL A 116 -20.46 -15.42 5.80
C VAL A 116 -19.95 -16.51 6.75
N PRO A 117 -19.35 -17.59 6.23
CA PRO A 117 -18.77 -18.63 7.09
C PRO A 117 -17.59 -18.08 7.90
N TYR A 118 -17.45 -18.55 9.14
CA TYR A 118 -16.41 -18.11 10.07
C TYR A 118 -14.98 -18.19 9.49
N THR A 119 -14.73 -19.19 8.63
CA THR A 119 -13.45 -19.39 7.93
C THR A 119 -13.01 -18.18 7.12
N MET A 120 -13.94 -17.46 6.49
CA MET A 120 -13.61 -16.29 5.67
C MET A 120 -13.13 -15.11 6.53
N PHE A 121 -13.65 -14.96 7.75
CA PHE A 121 -13.16 -13.96 8.70
C PHE A 121 -11.74 -14.27 9.17
N TYR A 122 -11.43 -15.55 9.40
CA TYR A 122 -10.08 -15.99 9.76
C TYR A 122 -9.07 -15.70 8.62
N LEU A 123 -9.42 -16.06 7.39
CA LEU A 123 -8.60 -15.78 6.21
C LEU A 123 -8.38 -14.27 6.01
N ASN A 124 -9.43 -13.47 6.14
CA ASN A 124 -9.30 -12.02 6.01
C ASN A 124 -8.41 -11.41 7.11
N SER A 125 -8.50 -11.93 8.34
CA SER A 125 -7.65 -11.49 9.46
C SER A 125 -6.18 -11.80 9.20
N ILE A 126 -5.88 -13.01 8.71
CA ILE A 126 -4.52 -13.39 8.29
C ILE A 126 -4.03 -12.45 7.19
N MET A 127 -4.84 -12.21 6.16
CA MET A 127 -4.43 -11.39 5.01
C MET A 127 -4.24 -9.91 5.37
N THR A 128 -5.03 -9.41 6.31
CA THR A 128 -4.85 -8.07 6.88
C THR A 128 -3.51 -7.97 7.62
N GLY A 129 -3.11 -9.01 8.36
CA GLY A 129 -1.78 -9.08 8.98
C GLY A 129 -0.65 -9.10 7.95
N PHE A 130 -0.78 -9.95 6.93
CA PHE A 130 0.21 -10.05 5.84
C PHE A 130 0.34 -8.74 5.06
N LYS A 131 -0.72 -7.95 4.92
CA LYS A 131 -0.67 -6.63 4.27
C LYS A 131 0.41 -5.73 4.88
N GLY A 132 0.50 -5.68 6.21
CA GLY A 132 1.55 -4.93 6.90
C GLY A 132 2.94 -5.49 6.64
N ILE A 133 3.09 -6.81 6.72
CA ILE A 133 4.37 -7.51 6.53
C ILE A 133 4.89 -7.32 5.10
N LEU A 134 4.06 -7.55 4.08
CA LEU A 134 4.44 -7.40 2.68
C LEU A 134 4.77 -5.95 2.33
N THR A 135 4.04 -4.99 2.90
CA THR A 135 4.35 -3.57 2.74
C THR A 135 5.70 -3.21 3.36
N LEU A 136 5.98 -3.71 4.57
CA LEU A 136 7.26 -3.51 5.24
C LEU A 136 8.42 -4.13 4.46
N ILE A 137 8.27 -5.36 3.97
CA ILE A 137 9.29 -6.02 3.13
C ILE A 137 9.55 -5.20 1.87
N THR A 138 8.49 -4.70 1.21
CA THR A 138 8.63 -3.89 0.01
C THR A 138 9.37 -2.58 0.31
N PHE A 139 9.04 -1.93 1.43
CA PHE A 139 9.73 -0.73 1.92
C PHE A 139 11.21 -0.97 2.23
N LEU A 140 11.55 -2.13 2.80
CA LEU A 140 12.94 -2.47 3.11
C LEU A 140 13.78 -2.78 1.86
N ILE A 141 13.17 -3.29 0.79
CA ILE A 141 13.87 -3.61 -0.47
C ILE A 141 14.02 -2.37 -1.38
N ASP A 142 13.19 -1.35 -1.15
CA ASP A 142 13.17 -0.12 -1.95
C ASP A 142 14.44 0.73 -1.71
N PRO A 143 15.28 0.96 -2.74
CA PRO A 143 16.53 1.71 -2.60
C PRO A 143 16.31 3.15 -2.15
N SER A 144 15.23 3.80 -2.61
CA SER A 144 14.92 5.19 -2.22
C SER A 144 14.61 5.29 -0.73
N SER A 145 13.82 4.35 -0.21
CA SER A 145 13.54 4.21 1.21
C SER A 145 14.81 3.94 2.03
N GLN A 146 15.71 3.07 1.55
CA GLN A 146 17.00 2.83 2.22
C GLN A 146 17.91 4.07 2.25
N ILE A 147 17.98 4.83 1.15
CA ILE A 147 18.77 6.07 1.07
C ILE A 147 18.20 7.12 2.03
N ALA A 148 16.88 7.31 2.04
CA ALA A 148 16.21 8.25 2.93
C ALA A 148 16.43 7.88 4.42
N LEU A 149 16.34 6.59 4.76
CA LEU A 149 16.63 6.07 6.09
C LEU A 149 18.09 6.34 6.50
N LYS A 150 19.05 6.01 5.63
CA LYS A 150 20.48 6.26 5.88
C LYS A 150 20.77 7.75 6.07
N TYR A 151 20.21 8.60 5.22
CA TYR A 151 20.35 10.04 5.32
C TYR A 151 19.79 10.58 6.64
N THR A 152 18.57 10.18 6.99
CA THR A 152 17.90 10.59 8.23
C THR A 152 18.66 10.10 9.46
N PHE A 153 19.09 8.85 9.47
CA PHE A 153 19.88 8.26 10.54
C PHE A 153 21.23 8.97 10.71
N SER A 154 21.93 9.26 9.61
CA SER A 154 23.17 10.03 9.60
C SER A 154 22.95 11.44 10.16
N ARG A 155 21.88 12.12 9.75
CA ARG A 155 21.53 13.46 10.26
C ARG A 155 21.21 13.46 11.76
N LEU A 156 20.47 12.46 12.24
CA LEU A 156 20.15 12.30 13.66
C LEU A 156 21.39 11.97 14.50
N ARG A 157 22.26 11.08 14.00
CA ARG A 157 23.52 10.72 14.66
C ARG A 157 24.51 11.88 14.69
N ASN A 158 24.62 12.65 13.61
CA ASN A 158 25.51 13.82 13.53
C ASN A 158 24.97 15.02 14.33
N ARG A 159 23.64 15.16 14.47
CA ARG A 159 23.04 16.13 15.42
C ARG A 159 23.35 15.82 16.88
N LYS A 160 23.60 14.56 17.23
CA LYS A 160 24.08 14.19 18.57
C LYS A 160 25.57 14.51 18.78
N SER A 161 26.35 14.59 17.69
CA SER A 161 27.78 14.89 17.72
C SER A 161 28.10 16.39 17.64
N ARG A 162 27.22 17.19 17.03
CA ARG A 162 27.28 18.66 17.09
C ARG A 162 26.24 19.11 18.10
N GLY A 163 26.68 19.37 19.33
CA GLY A 163 25.88 20.06 20.33
C GLY A 163 25.18 21.27 19.69
N ILE A 164 23.95 21.50 20.12
CA ILE A 164 23.05 22.53 19.60
C ILE A 164 23.78 23.87 19.47
N GLU A 165 24.00 24.33 18.25
CA GLU A 165 24.04 25.77 17.95
C GLU A 165 22.85 26.05 17.07
N MET A 166 21.82 26.59 17.73
CA MET A 166 20.61 27.13 17.13
C MET A 166 20.86 28.64 16.96
N SER A 167 21.78 28.98 16.05
CA SER A 167 22.02 30.33 15.58
C SER A 167 22.21 30.22 14.08
N ASP A 168 21.10 30.30 13.35
CA ASP A 168 20.98 30.66 11.92
C ASP A 168 19.58 30.25 11.44
N LEU A 169 18.58 30.81 12.12
CA LEU A 169 17.21 30.93 11.66
C LEU A 169 16.91 32.43 11.61
#